data_AF-A0AAV5HG07-F1
#
_entry.id   AF-A0AAV5HG07-F1
#
_cell.length_a   1.000
_cell.length_b   1.000
_cell.length_c   1.000
_cell.angle_alpha   90.00
_cell.angle_beta   90.00
_cell.angle_gamma   90.00
#
_symmetry.space_group_name_H-M   'P 1'
#
loop_
_entity.id
_entity.type
_entity.pdbx_description
1 polymer ?
#
loop_
_entity_poly.entity_id
_entity_poly.type
_entity_poly.pdbx_seq_one_letter_code
_entity_poly.pdbx_strand_id
1 'polypeptide(L)'
;MAACFFGEMSYVKPPAGGVLKGMFVPKLSGQGATGAAIALLGALVMPHNLFLHSALVLSRKVPKNVTGVNAACRYFLVESGFALFVAFLINLAMISVSGAVCSASNLSQENQDHCNNLTLDTASFLLKNVLGKSGKILYAIALLASGQSSAITGTYAGQFIMQGFLNLRMKGWKRNLLTRSIAIVPSLLCATIGGAQAAGELIIIASMILSFELPFALIPLLKFSSSTTKMGPHKNSLVIIVISWILGLGIIGINVYYLSTGFVGWLIHSNLHMVGKVFMGILVFPFMVIYILAVIYLTFRKDKAVTYEEPMKPDQIESGIDEMDRAVPHREDLAQIPLPQ
;
A
#
# COMPACT_ATOMS: atom_id res chain seq x y z
N MET A 1 3.14 -9.73 15.90
CA MET A 1 2.14 -10.24 14.93
C MET A 1 2.55 -11.59 14.34
N ALA A 2 3.71 -11.69 13.67
CA ALA A 2 4.18 -12.96 13.09
C ALA A 2 4.22 -14.13 14.09
N ALA A 3 4.86 -13.94 15.25
CA ALA A 3 4.92 -14.96 16.29
C ALA A 3 3.53 -15.40 16.80
N CYS A 4 2.55 -14.49 16.82
CA CYS A 4 1.17 -14.80 17.20
C CYS A 4 0.57 -15.74 16.15
N PHE A 5 0.51 -15.32 14.89
CA PHE A 5 -0.12 -16.12 13.84
C PHE A 5 0.62 -17.42 13.51
N PHE A 6 1.94 -17.48 13.66
CA PHE A 6 2.67 -18.74 13.53
C PHE A 6 2.44 -19.69 14.71
N GLY A 7 2.34 -19.16 15.94
CA GLY A 7 1.93 -19.96 17.10
C GLY A 7 0.53 -20.55 16.91
N GLU A 8 -0.41 -19.73 16.43
CA GLU A 8 -1.78 -20.13 16.10
C GLU A 8 -1.81 -21.20 15.00
N MET A 9 -1.07 -20.99 13.91
CA MET A 9 -0.97 -21.95 12.80
C MET A 9 -0.42 -23.31 13.26
N SER A 10 0.55 -23.31 14.19
CA SER A 10 1.08 -24.54 14.79
C SER A 10 0.05 -25.28 15.65
N TYR A 11 -0.85 -24.55 16.30
CA TYR A 11 -1.91 -25.12 17.14
C TYR A 11 -3.09 -25.65 16.32
N VAL A 12 -3.61 -24.84 15.37
CA VAL A 12 -4.77 -25.16 14.53
C VAL A 12 -4.44 -26.26 13.51
N LYS A 13 -3.17 -26.42 13.12
CA LYS A 13 -2.68 -27.40 12.13
C LYS A 13 -3.56 -27.44 10.87
N PRO A 14 -3.67 -26.32 10.14
CA PRO A 14 -4.45 -26.29 8.90
C PRO A 14 -3.88 -27.32 7.90
N PRO A 15 -4.74 -27.96 7.07
CA PRO A 15 -4.31 -29.02 6.16
C PRO A 15 -3.31 -28.47 5.14
N ALA A 16 -2.03 -28.82 5.30
CA ALA A 16 -0.93 -28.27 4.50
C ALA A 16 -1.12 -28.49 3.00
N GLY A 17 -1.65 -29.64 2.58
CA GLY A 17 -1.96 -29.92 1.18
C GLY A 17 -3.05 -29.00 0.61
N GLY A 18 -4.05 -28.63 1.42
CA GLY A 18 -5.10 -27.67 1.04
C GLY A 18 -4.56 -26.25 0.91
N VAL A 19 -3.71 -25.83 1.86
CA VAL A 19 -3.05 -24.52 1.84
C VAL A 19 -2.13 -24.38 0.62
N LEU A 20 -1.26 -25.37 0.39
CA LEU A 20 -0.36 -25.38 -0.78
C LEU A 20 -1.14 -25.38 -2.09
N LYS A 21 -2.21 -26.17 -2.20
CA LYS A 21 -3.07 -26.16 -3.39
C LYS A 21 -3.71 -24.79 -3.60
N GLY A 22 -4.22 -24.15 -2.54
CA GLY A 22 -4.79 -22.80 -2.61
C GLY A 22 -3.79 -21.70 -2.95
N MET A 23 -2.51 -21.89 -2.62
CA MET A 23 -1.44 -20.94 -2.97
C MET A 23 -1.11 -20.93 -4.46
N PHE A 24 -1.13 -22.10 -5.12
CA PHE A 24 -0.70 -22.24 -6.52
C PHE A 24 -1.85 -22.37 -7.53
N VAL A 25 -3.06 -22.72 -7.06
CA VAL A 25 -4.24 -22.90 -7.94
C VAL A 25 -5.24 -21.76 -7.68
N PRO A 26 -5.26 -20.71 -8.53
CA PRO A 26 -6.21 -19.63 -8.38
C PRO A 26 -7.62 -20.13 -8.71
N LYS A 27 -8.48 -20.21 -7.69
CA LYS A 27 -9.91 -20.54 -7.86
C LYS A 27 -10.76 -19.53 -7.10
N LEU A 28 -11.49 -18.70 -7.83
CA LEU A 28 -12.51 -17.82 -7.27
C LEU A 28 -13.83 -18.59 -7.26
N SER A 29 -14.35 -18.92 -6.08
CA SER A 29 -15.61 -19.63 -5.92
C SER A 29 -16.44 -18.96 -4.83
N GLY A 30 -17.70 -18.68 -5.11
CA GLY A 30 -18.63 -18.03 -4.18
C GLY A 30 -18.94 -16.56 -4.50
N GLN A 31 -20.09 -16.10 -4.02
CA GLN A 31 -20.47 -14.69 -4.11
C GLN A 31 -19.56 -13.86 -3.16
N GLY A 32 -18.96 -12.78 -3.67
CA GLY A 32 -18.08 -11.91 -2.88
C GLY A 32 -16.59 -12.29 -2.86
N ALA A 33 -16.20 -13.51 -3.26
CA ALA A 33 -14.80 -13.96 -3.27
C ALA A 33 -13.91 -13.07 -4.15
N THR A 34 -14.41 -12.66 -5.32
CA THR A 34 -13.72 -11.73 -6.22
C THR A 34 -13.53 -10.36 -5.58
N GLY A 35 -14.55 -9.84 -4.88
CA GLY A 35 -14.46 -8.57 -4.16
C GLY A 35 -13.42 -8.61 -3.03
N ALA A 36 -13.42 -9.68 -2.24
CA ALA A 36 -12.44 -9.87 -1.16
C ALA A 36 -11.00 -10.03 -1.70
N ALA A 37 -10.80 -10.78 -2.79
CA ALA A 37 -9.49 -10.94 -3.42
C ALA A 37 -8.96 -9.61 -3.96
N ILE A 38 -9.83 -8.81 -4.56
CA ILE A 38 -9.51 -7.48 -5.07
C ILE A 38 -9.20 -6.51 -3.92
N ALA A 39 -10.01 -6.50 -2.86
CA ALA A 39 -9.77 -5.68 -1.67
C ALA A 39 -8.44 -6.04 -1.00
N LEU A 40 -8.13 -7.34 -0.89
CA LEU A 40 -6.84 -7.81 -0.39
C LEU A 40 -5.68 -7.31 -1.27
N LEU A 41 -5.81 -7.41 -2.59
CA LEU A 41 -4.79 -6.94 -3.52
C LEU A 41 -4.55 -5.42 -3.39
N GLY A 42 -5.62 -4.63 -3.30
CA GLY A 42 -5.56 -3.18 -3.09
C GLY A 42 -4.92 -2.81 -1.74
N ALA A 43 -5.25 -3.54 -0.67
CA ALA A 43 -4.67 -3.32 0.65
C ALA A 43 -3.16 -3.64 0.72
N LEU A 44 -2.67 -4.58 -0.10
CA LEU A 44 -1.26 -4.96 -0.13
C LEU A 44 -0.38 -3.92 -0.84
N VAL A 45 -0.91 -3.21 -1.83
CA VAL A 45 -0.15 -2.23 -2.62
C VAL A 45 -0.46 -0.82 -2.14
N MET A 46 0.27 -0.36 -1.13
CA MET A 46 0.04 0.95 -0.52
C MET A 46 0.88 2.05 -1.22
N PRO A 47 0.28 3.09 -1.83
CA PRO A 47 1.01 4.16 -2.52
C PRO A 47 2.00 4.92 -1.62
N HIS A 48 1.65 5.18 -0.35
CA HIS A 48 2.56 5.86 0.57
C HIS A 48 3.83 5.05 0.86
N ASN A 49 3.78 3.72 0.79
CA ASN A 49 4.96 2.88 0.93
C ASN A 49 5.90 2.99 -0.28
N LEU A 50 5.37 3.26 -1.48
CA LEU A 50 6.20 3.52 -2.66
C LEU A 50 7.04 4.79 -2.47
N PHE A 51 6.43 5.86 -1.96
CA PHE A 51 7.12 7.12 -1.66
C PHE A 51 8.10 6.96 -0.50
N LEU A 52 7.65 6.34 0.60
CA LEU A 52 8.48 6.13 1.79
C LEU A 52 9.71 5.30 1.47
N HIS A 53 9.56 4.18 0.76
CA HIS A 53 10.68 3.31 0.42
C HIS A 53 11.68 4.01 -0.49
N SER A 54 11.19 4.77 -1.48
CA SER A 54 12.03 5.58 -2.36
C SER A 54 12.85 6.62 -1.59
N ALA A 55 12.27 7.21 -0.54
CA ALA A 55 12.94 8.19 0.30
C ALA A 55 13.90 7.56 1.33
N LEU A 56 13.56 6.39 1.89
CA LEU A 56 14.42 5.68 2.84
C LEU A 56 15.72 5.17 2.19
N VAL A 57 15.70 4.87 0.89
CA VAL A 57 16.93 4.53 0.15
C VAL A 57 17.95 5.68 0.20
N LEU A 58 17.49 6.94 0.26
CA LEU A 58 18.35 8.13 0.33
C LEU A 58 18.98 8.34 1.72
N SER A 59 18.45 7.73 2.79
CA SER A 59 19.04 7.87 4.13
C SER A 59 20.36 7.12 4.29
N ARG A 60 20.67 6.18 3.38
CA ARG A 60 21.92 5.42 3.40
C ARG A 60 22.95 6.08 2.50
N LYS A 61 24.19 6.16 2.99
CA LYS A 61 25.33 6.63 2.20
C LYS A 61 25.68 5.57 1.13
N VAL A 62 25.29 5.84 -0.11
CA VAL A 62 25.64 4.99 -1.26
C VAL A 62 26.76 5.68 -2.06
N PRO A 63 27.89 5.00 -2.31
CA PRO A 63 28.94 5.56 -3.16
C PRO A 63 28.40 5.76 -4.59
N LYS A 64 28.66 6.94 -5.17
CA LYS A 64 28.15 7.37 -6.51
C LYS A 64 28.79 6.63 -7.70
N ASN A 65 29.43 5.50 -7.45
CA ASN A 65 30.10 4.68 -8.47
C ASN A 65 29.12 3.59 -8.95
N VAL A 66 29.21 3.19 -10.21
CA VAL A 66 28.32 2.17 -10.82
C VAL A 66 28.28 0.87 -10.00
N THR A 67 29.45 0.41 -9.53
CA THR A 67 29.57 -0.79 -8.69
C THR A 67 28.90 -0.60 -7.32
N GLY A 68 29.03 0.59 -6.73
CA GLY A 68 28.42 0.98 -5.47
C GLY A 68 26.89 1.01 -5.53
N VAL A 69 26.34 1.64 -6.57
CA VAL A 69 24.89 1.71 -6.82
C VAL A 69 24.33 0.31 -7.06
N ASN A 70 24.98 -0.52 -7.89
CA ASN A 70 24.52 -1.89 -8.14
C ASN A 70 24.54 -2.76 -6.89
N ALA A 71 25.58 -2.64 -6.06
CA ALA A 71 25.65 -3.33 -4.77
C ALA A 71 24.52 -2.89 -3.83
N ALA A 72 24.29 -1.57 -3.71
CA ALA A 72 23.21 -1.02 -2.91
C ALA A 72 21.84 -1.52 -3.39
N CYS A 73 21.57 -1.50 -4.70
CA CYS A 73 20.34 -2.05 -5.27
C CYS A 73 20.11 -3.53 -4.90
N ARG A 74 21.17 -4.35 -4.92
CA ARG A 74 21.08 -5.76 -4.51
C ARG A 74 20.74 -5.90 -3.03
N TYR A 75 21.37 -5.12 -2.15
CA TYR A 75 21.07 -5.15 -0.71
C TYR A 75 19.63 -4.68 -0.43
N PHE A 76 19.20 -3.59 -1.05
CA PHE A 76 17.83 -3.11 -0.91
C PHE A 76 16.81 -4.13 -1.43
N LEU A 77 17.10 -4.79 -2.56
CA LEU A 77 16.22 -5.84 -3.09
C LEU A 77 16.07 -7.01 -2.10
N VAL A 78 17.17 -7.46 -1.49
CA VAL A 78 17.12 -8.54 -0.48
C VAL A 78 16.38 -8.09 0.78
N GLU A 79 16.63 -6.88 1.25
CA GLU A 79 15.97 -6.31 2.44
C GLU A 79 14.46 -6.18 2.24
N SER A 80 14.02 -5.53 1.16
CA SER A 80 12.59 -5.41 0.82
C SER A 80 11.97 -6.76 0.53
N GLY A 81 12.67 -7.64 -0.19
CA GLY A 81 12.22 -8.98 -0.52
C GLY A 81 11.97 -9.84 0.71
N PHE A 82 12.88 -9.80 1.69
CA PHE A 82 12.71 -10.50 2.96
C PHE A 82 11.54 -9.94 3.77
N ALA A 83 11.40 -8.61 3.85
CA ALA A 83 10.28 -7.98 4.54
C ALA A 83 8.92 -8.35 3.93
N LEU A 84 8.81 -8.29 2.60
CA LEU A 84 7.60 -8.69 1.87
C LEU A 84 7.32 -10.19 2.00
N PHE A 85 8.35 -11.03 2.04
CA PHE A 85 8.20 -12.47 2.27
C PHE A 85 7.64 -12.75 3.68
N VAL A 86 8.12 -12.08 4.71
CA VAL A 86 7.56 -12.19 6.07
C VAL A 86 6.10 -11.71 6.10
N ALA A 87 5.79 -10.58 5.45
CA ALA A 87 4.42 -10.09 5.34
C ALA A 87 3.50 -11.09 4.62
N PHE A 88 3.98 -11.70 3.54
CA PHE A 88 3.29 -12.78 2.84
C PHE A 88 2.98 -13.96 3.76
N LEU A 89 3.96 -14.43 4.55
CA LEU A 89 3.75 -15.53 5.48
C LEU A 89 2.74 -15.20 6.59
N ILE A 90 2.71 -13.95 7.08
CA ILE A 90 1.71 -13.50 8.05
C ILE A 90 0.31 -13.55 7.43
N ASN A 91 0.15 -13.02 6.22
CA ASN A 91 -1.14 -13.04 5.52
C ASN A 91 -1.60 -14.47 5.22
N LEU A 92 -0.67 -15.33 4.79
CA LEU A 92 -0.94 -16.75 4.58
C LEU A 92 -1.39 -17.44 5.86
N ALA A 93 -0.71 -17.20 6.98
CA ALA A 93 -1.09 -17.75 8.28
C ALA A 93 -2.46 -17.23 8.73
N MET A 94 -2.73 -15.92 8.58
CA MET A 94 -4.01 -15.31 8.94
C MET A 94 -5.17 -15.91 8.15
N ILE A 95 -5.05 -16.02 6.82
CA ILE A 95 -6.08 -16.61 5.96
C ILE A 95 -6.26 -18.09 6.26
N SER A 96 -5.16 -18.83 6.45
CA SER A 96 -5.19 -20.27 6.73
C SER A 96 -5.84 -20.60 8.08
N VAL A 97 -5.48 -19.86 9.13
CA VAL A 97 -6.12 -19.99 10.47
C VAL A 97 -7.60 -19.63 10.38
N SER A 98 -7.95 -18.51 9.73
CA SER A 98 -9.35 -18.10 9.57
C SER A 98 -10.17 -19.16 8.83
N GLY A 99 -9.64 -19.71 7.74
CA GLY A 99 -10.29 -20.77 6.97
C GLY A 99 -10.44 -22.08 7.74
N ALA A 100 -9.42 -22.50 8.49
CA ALA A 100 -9.48 -23.72 9.29
C ALA A 100 -10.45 -23.60 10.46
N VAL A 101 -10.50 -22.45 11.14
CA VAL A 101 -11.45 -22.21 12.24
C VAL A 101 -12.88 -22.14 11.71
N CYS A 102 -13.12 -21.44 10.60
CA CYS A 102 -14.46 -21.30 10.03
C CYS A 102 -14.97 -22.55 9.29
N SER A 103 -14.08 -23.48 8.92
CA SER A 103 -14.46 -24.75 8.29
C SER A 103 -14.71 -25.89 9.29
N ALA A 104 -14.53 -25.67 10.60
CA ALA A 104 -14.76 -26.71 11.60
C ALA A 104 -16.26 -27.06 11.68
N SER A 105 -16.61 -28.32 11.88
CA SER A 105 -17.99 -28.81 11.84
C SER A 105 -18.81 -28.53 13.12
N ASN A 106 -18.18 -28.04 14.19
CA ASN A 106 -18.79 -27.81 15.51
C ASN A 106 -18.95 -26.32 15.85
N LEU A 107 -19.25 -25.45 14.88
CA LEU A 107 -19.55 -24.05 15.20
C LEU A 107 -21.02 -23.89 15.59
N SER A 108 -21.24 -23.23 16.74
CA SER A 108 -22.54 -22.66 17.10
C SER A 108 -23.02 -21.71 16.00
N GLN A 109 -24.34 -21.58 15.82
CA GLN A 109 -24.95 -20.77 14.76
C GLN A 109 -24.48 -19.30 14.79
N GLU A 110 -24.24 -18.74 15.99
CA GLU A 110 -23.66 -17.41 16.21
C GLU A 110 -22.23 -17.27 15.63
N ASN A 111 -21.42 -18.32 15.74
CA ASN A 111 -20.04 -18.31 15.23
C ASN A 111 -20.00 -18.47 13.70
N GLN A 112 -21.03 -19.08 13.11
CA GLN A 112 -21.16 -19.25 11.67
C GLN A 112 -21.46 -17.90 10.99
N ASP A 113 -22.29 -17.05 11.62
CA ASP A 113 -22.55 -15.68 11.16
C ASP A 113 -21.31 -14.78 11.29
N HIS A 114 -20.52 -14.96 12.35
CA HIS A 114 -19.23 -14.28 12.51
C HIS A 114 -18.17 -14.68 11.47
N CYS A 115 -18.25 -15.91 10.93
CA CYS A 115 -17.41 -16.37 9.84
C CYS A 115 -17.84 -15.83 8.48
N ASN A 116 -19.12 -15.51 8.30
CA ASN A 116 -19.61 -14.87 7.07
C ASN A 116 -19.17 -13.39 6.96
N ASN A 117 -18.98 -12.72 8.10
CA ASN A 117 -18.50 -11.33 8.17
C ASN A 117 -17.27 -11.21 9.10
N LEU A 118 -16.11 -11.64 8.60
CA LEU A 118 -14.83 -11.50 9.29
C LEU A 118 -14.45 -10.01 9.42
N THR A 119 -14.54 -9.51 10.64
CA THR A 119 -14.12 -8.17 11.06
C THR A 119 -12.97 -8.30 12.07
N LEU A 120 -12.33 -7.17 12.39
CA LEU A 120 -11.28 -7.12 13.42
C LEU A 120 -11.76 -7.60 14.78
N ASP A 121 -13.04 -7.38 15.10
CA ASP A 121 -13.66 -7.83 16.36
C ASP A 121 -13.79 -9.36 16.38
N THR A 122 -14.37 -9.94 15.32
CA THR A 122 -14.56 -11.39 15.22
C THR A 122 -13.25 -12.16 15.15
N ALA A 123 -12.19 -11.59 14.56
CA ALA A 123 -10.85 -12.18 14.61
C ALA A 123 -10.38 -12.41 16.05
N SER A 124 -10.65 -11.47 16.96
CA SER A 124 -10.27 -11.60 18.38
C SER A 124 -11.02 -12.73 19.10
N PHE A 125 -12.26 -12.98 18.69
CA PHE A 125 -13.10 -14.04 19.23
C PHE A 125 -12.72 -15.41 18.68
N LEU A 126 -12.44 -15.50 17.37
CA LEU A 126 -11.93 -16.72 16.75
C LEU A 126 -10.61 -17.16 17.42
N LEU A 127 -9.72 -16.21 17.70
CA LEU A 127 -8.47 -16.47 18.42
C LEU A 127 -8.69 -16.88 19.88
N LYS A 128 -9.71 -16.31 20.55
CA LYS A 128 -10.10 -16.75 21.90
C LYS A 128 -10.57 -18.21 21.91
N ASN A 129 -11.31 -18.65 20.90
CA ASN A 129 -11.84 -20.02 20.86
C ASN A 129 -10.76 -21.07 20.61
N VAL A 130 -9.68 -20.68 19.92
CA VAL A 130 -8.56 -21.58 19.61
C VAL A 130 -7.53 -21.61 20.73
N LEU A 131 -7.05 -20.45 21.20
CA LEU A 131 -5.95 -20.35 22.19
C LEU A 131 -6.41 -19.97 23.61
N GLY A 132 -7.71 -19.88 23.84
CA GLY A 132 -8.26 -19.41 25.10
C GLY A 132 -8.04 -17.90 25.31
N LYS A 133 -8.14 -17.45 26.58
CA LYS A 133 -8.07 -16.02 26.93
C LYS A 133 -6.76 -15.35 26.50
N SER A 134 -5.66 -16.10 26.46
CA SER A 134 -4.33 -15.59 26.07
C SER A 134 -4.25 -15.20 24.60
N GLY A 135 -4.91 -15.93 23.69
CA GLY A 135 -4.93 -15.64 22.26
C GLY A 135 -5.54 -14.27 21.94
N LYS A 136 -6.68 -13.95 22.58
CA LYS A 136 -7.32 -12.63 22.45
C LYS A 136 -6.41 -11.48 22.90
N ILE A 137 -5.70 -11.65 24.01
CA ILE A 137 -4.79 -10.61 24.55
C ILE A 137 -3.59 -10.42 23.61
N LEU A 138 -2.99 -11.51 23.14
CA LEU A 138 -1.87 -11.46 22.20
C LEU A 138 -2.26 -10.80 20.87
N TYR A 139 -3.46 -11.09 20.36
CA TYR A 139 -4.00 -10.44 19.17
C TYR A 139 -4.19 -8.93 19.39
N ALA A 140 -4.77 -8.53 20.52
CA ALA A 140 -4.97 -7.11 20.83
C ALA A 140 -3.63 -6.36 20.92
N ILE A 141 -2.63 -6.95 21.59
CA ILE A 141 -1.27 -6.37 21.65
C ILE A 141 -0.64 -6.29 20.26
N ALA A 142 -0.78 -7.35 19.44
CA ALA A 142 -0.25 -7.37 18.08
C ALA A 142 -0.91 -6.33 17.18
N LEU A 143 -2.22 -6.13 17.30
CA LEU A 143 -3.00 -5.14 16.56
C LEU A 143 -2.61 -3.71 16.99
N LEU A 144 -2.47 -3.46 18.29
CA LEU A 144 -1.97 -2.17 18.81
C LEU A 144 -0.56 -1.86 18.31
N ALA A 145 0.35 -2.84 18.36
CA ALA A 145 1.72 -2.68 17.87
C ALA A 145 1.76 -2.38 16.36
N SER A 146 0.92 -3.05 15.57
CA SER A 146 0.79 -2.79 14.13
C SER A 146 0.26 -1.38 13.86
N GLY A 147 -0.74 -0.92 14.61
CA GLY A 147 -1.26 0.45 14.51
C GLY A 147 -0.21 1.52 14.83
N GLN A 148 0.65 1.31 15.83
CA GLN A 148 1.75 2.24 16.13
C GLN A 148 2.78 2.27 15.00
N SER A 149 3.15 1.10 14.44
CA SER A 149 4.08 1.02 13.30
C SER A 149 3.55 1.79 12.09
N SER A 150 2.26 1.61 11.74
CA SER A 150 1.61 2.31 10.64
C SER A 150 1.54 3.83 10.86
N ALA A 151 1.31 4.28 12.11
CA ALA A 151 1.33 5.70 12.42
C ALA A 151 2.72 6.33 12.15
N ILE A 152 3.79 5.64 12.52
CA ILE A 152 5.16 6.10 12.29
C ILE A 152 5.44 6.19 10.79
N THR A 153 5.22 5.11 10.04
CA THR A 153 5.46 5.08 8.59
C THR A 153 4.61 6.12 7.84
N GLY A 154 3.35 6.30 8.25
CA GLY A 154 2.47 7.33 7.70
C GLY A 154 3.01 8.75 7.91
N THR A 155 3.55 9.06 9.10
CA THR A 155 4.14 10.38 9.34
C THR A 155 5.42 10.64 8.55
N TYR A 156 6.24 9.62 8.30
CA TYR A 156 7.42 9.73 7.44
C TYR A 156 7.03 9.87 5.96
N ALA A 157 6.11 9.04 5.47
CA ALA A 157 5.62 9.16 4.09
C ALA A 157 5.00 10.54 3.84
N GLY A 158 4.17 11.01 4.77
CA GLY A 158 3.57 12.35 4.73
C GLY A 158 4.61 13.48 4.73
N GLN A 159 5.76 13.30 5.40
CA GLN A 159 6.86 14.26 5.33
C GLN A 159 7.38 14.43 3.91
N PHE A 160 7.72 13.31 3.27
CA PHE A 160 8.33 13.32 1.94
C PHE A 160 7.35 13.82 0.89
N ILE A 161 6.07 13.46 1.01
CA ILE A 161 5.03 13.96 0.12
C ILE A 161 4.83 15.46 0.31
N MET A 162 4.73 15.96 1.55
CA MET A 162 4.55 17.39 1.80
C MET A 162 5.75 18.23 1.37
N GLN A 163 6.97 17.78 1.64
CA GLN A 163 8.19 18.49 1.27
C GLN A 163 8.43 18.42 -0.25
N GLY A 164 8.17 17.27 -0.87
CA GLY A 164 8.39 17.06 -2.31
C GLY A 164 7.32 17.71 -3.20
N PHE A 165 6.03 17.53 -2.88
CA PHE A 165 4.93 18.01 -3.74
C PHE A 165 4.39 19.38 -3.37
N LEU A 166 4.30 19.68 -2.06
CA LEU A 166 3.69 20.92 -1.57
C LEU A 166 4.72 21.97 -1.15
N ASN A 167 6.02 21.61 -1.11
CA ASN A 167 7.11 22.41 -0.55
C ASN A 167 6.78 22.97 0.86
N LEU A 168 5.99 22.22 1.64
CA LEU A 168 5.55 22.61 2.98
C LEU A 168 6.46 21.98 4.03
N ARG A 169 7.34 22.79 4.62
CA ARG A 169 8.23 22.38 5.72
C ARG A 169 7.56 22.63 7.07
N MET A 170 6.96 21.59 7.65
CA MET A 170 6.39 21.62 9.00
C MET A 170 7.29 20.93 10.03
N LYS A 171 7.34 21.46 11.27
CA LYS A 171 7.98 20.78 12.41
C LYS A 171 7.33 19.41 12.66
N GLY A 172 8.13 18.40 12.97
CA GLY A 172 7.66 17.01 13.12
C GLY A 172 6.49 16.85 14.10
N TRP A 173 6.54 17.51 15.26
CA TRP A 173 5.45 17.44 16.25
C TRP A 173 4.13 18.05 15.75
N LYS A 174 4.19 19.20 15.05
CA LYS A 174 2.99 19.83 14.47
C LYS A 174 2.36 18.95 13.40
N ARG A 175 3.20 18.36 12.53
CA ARG A 175 2.74 17.40 11.51
C ARG A 175 2.07 16.20 12.16
N ASN A 176 2.75 15.57 13.13
CA ASN A 176 2.23 14.39 13.82
C ASN A 176 0.90 14.68 14.52
N LEU A 177 0.78 15.84 15.19
CA LEU A 177 -0.48 16.25 15.82
C LEU A 177 -1.60 16.41 14.77
N LEU A 178 -1.34 17.15 13.69
CA LEU A 178 -2.32 17.37 12.63
C LEU A 178 -2.78 16.05 11.98
N THR A 179 -1.84 15.23 11.51
CA THR A 179 -2.17 13.98 10.80
C THR A 179 -2.86 12.99 11.72
N ARG A 180 -2.48 12.92 13.00
CA ARG A 180 -3.14 12.05 13.97
C ARG A 180 -4.51 12.57 14.38
N SER A 181 -4.70 13.88 14.52
CA SER A 181 -6.03 14.44 14.78
C SER A 181 -6.99 14.14 13.64
N ILE A 182 -6.55 14.33 12.38
CA ILE A 182 -7.37 14.03 11.19
C ILE A 182 -7.70 12.54 11.09
N ALA A 183 -6.81 11.64 11.51
CA ALA A 183 -7.09 10.20 11.48
C ALA A 183 -7.92 9.71 12.67
N ILE A 184 -7.57 10.13 13.89
CA ILE A 184 -8.15 9.58 15.14
C ILE A 184 -9.52 10.20 15.42
N VAL A 185 -9.71 11.51 15.23
CA VAL A 185 -10.97 12.18 15.60
C VAL A 185 -12.16 11.63 14.82
N PRO A 186 -12.13 11.52 13.47
CA PRO A 186 -13.25 10.94 12.73
C PRO A 186 -13.45 9.47 13.06
N SER A 187 -12.36 8.70 13.20
CA SER A 187 -12.44 7.28 13.55
C SER A 187 -13.08 7.05 14.91
N LEU A 188 -12.72 7.87 15.91
CA LEU A 188 -13.29 7.81 17.24
C LEU A 188 -14.77 8.20 17.24
N LEU A 189 -15.14 9.27 16.53
CA LEU A 189 -16.54 9.69 16.40
C LEU A 189 -17.39 8.58 15.76
N CYS A 190 -16.96 8.03 14.63
CA CYS A 190 -17.64 6.93 13.97
C CYS A 190 -17.77 5.70 14.88
N ALA A 191 -16.71 5.33 15.60
CA ALA A 191 -16.73 4.19 16.52
C ALA A 191 -17.65 4.42 17.73
N THR A 192 -17.71 5.65 18.28
CA THR A 192 -18.59 5.97 19.42
C THR A 192 -20.07 6.02 19.04
N ILE A 193 -20.40 6.48 17.82
CA ILE A 193 -21.79 6.65 17.37
C ILE A 193 -22.33 5.35 16.77
N GLY A 194 -21.55 4.70 15.90
CA GLY A 194 -21.97 3.54 15.10
C GLY A 194 -21.34 2.21 15.50
N GLY A 195 -20.56 2.18 16.59
CA GLY A 195 -19.97 0.96 17.14
C GLY A 195 -18.95 0.28 16.21
N ALA A 196 -18.74 -1.02 16.42
CA ALA A 196 -17.77 -1.82 15.67
C ALA A 196 -18.10 -1.94 14.18
N GLN A 197 -19.38 -1.94 13.82
CA GLN A 197 -19.81 -2.02 12.42
C GLN A 197 -19.42 -0.76 11.64
N ALA A 198 -19.68 0.43 12.17
CA ALA A 198 -19.28 1.68 11.52
C ALA A 198 -17.75 1.82 11.42
N ALA A 199 -16.99 1.30 12.40
CA ALA A 199 -15.54 1.25 12.30
C ALA A 199 -15.07 0.34 11.16
N GLY A 200 -15.71 -0.80 10.95
CA GLY A 200 -15.45 -1.69 9.81
C GLY A 200 -15.74 -1.03 8.47
N GLU A 201 -16.88 -0.32 8.36
CA GLU A 201 -17.23 0.44 7.15
C GLU A 201 -16.22 1.56 6.86
N LEU A 202 -15.72 2.24 7.90
CA LEU A 202 -14.70 3.28 7.75
C LEU A 202 -13.37 2.71 7.20
N ILE A 203 -13.00 1.49 7.59
CA ILE A 203 -11.82 0.80 7.04
C ILE A 203 -12.01 0.49 5.54
N ILE A 204 -13.21 0.10 5.14
CA ILE A 204 -13.54 -0.14 3.73
C ILE A 204 -13.45 1.18 2.95
N ILE A 205 -13.99 2.29 3.47
CA ILE A 205 -13.89 3.61 2.86
C ILE A 205 -12.43 4.06 2.72
N ALA A 206 -11.62 3.90 3.78
CA ALA A 206 -10.19 4.21 3.73
C ALA A 206 -9.46 3.40 2.64
N SER A 207 -9.86 2.14 2.44
CA SER A 207 -9.32 1.28 1.38
C SER A 207 -9.74 1.77 -0.02
N MET A 208 -10.96 2.27 -0.19
CA MET A 208 -11.41 2.88 -1.45
C MET A 208 -10.61 4.15 -1.79
N ILE A 209 -10.31 5.00 -0.81
CA ILE A 209 -9.47 6.19 -0.98
C ILE A 209 -8.06 5.77 -1.43
N LEU A 210 -7.49 4.74 -0.81
CA LEU A 210 -6.18 4.21 -1.18
C LEU A 210 -6.15 3.69 -2.63
N SER A 211 -7.22 2.99 -3.05
CA SER A 211 -7.38 2.51 -4.43
C SER A 211 -7.45 3.65 -5.45
N PHE A 212 -8.03 4.79 -5.09
CA PHE A 212 -8.06 5.99 -5.93
C PHE A 212 -6.68 6.63 -6.07
N GLU A 213 -5.88 6.66 -5.01
CA GLU A 213 -4.53 7.25 -5.01
C GLU A 213 -3.50 6.42 -5.78
N LEU A 214 -3.67 5.09 -5.81
CA LEU A 214 -2.68 4.15 -6.30
C LEU A 214 -2.19 4.42 -7.73
N PRO A 215 -3.04 4.65 -8.75
CA PRO A 215 -2.56 4.88 -10.11
C PRO A 215 -1.70 6.14 -10.24
N PHE A 216 -2.01 7.18 -9.46
CA PHE A 216 -1.26 8.44 -9.47
C PHE A 216 0.15 8.29 -8.90
N ALA A 217 0.38 7.32 -8.01
CA ALA A 217 1.71 6.99 -7.51
C ALA A 217 2.44 5.98 -8.41
N LEU A 218 1.71 4.95 -8.88
CA LEU A 218 2.30 3.81 -9.59
C LEU A 218 2.71 4.15 -11.03
N ILE A 219 1.89 4.92 -11.76
CA ILE A 219 2.20 5.28 -13.16
C ILE A 219 3.50 6.10 -13.25
N PRO A 220 3.69 7.19 -12.48
CA PRO A 220 4.96 7.92 -12.51
C PRO A 220 6.15 7.06 -12.13
N LEU A 221 6.01 6.18 -11.12
CA LEU A 221 7.08 5.27 -10.73
C LEU A 221 7.52 4.36 -11.88
N LEU A 222 6.56 3.73 -12.57
CA LEU A 222 6.85 2.86 -13.72
C LEU A 222 7.51 3.62 -14.86
N LYS A 223 7.05 4.84 -15.15
CA LYS A 223 7.62 5.69 -16.21
C LYS A 223 9.04 6.15 -15.87
N PHE A 224 9.26 6.63 -14.65
CA PHE A 224 10.57 7.10 -14.21
C PHE A 224 11.58 5.96 -14.14
N SER A 225 11.17 4.78 -13.65
CA SER A 225 12.03 3.59 -13.59
C SER A 225 12.35 3.01 -14.99
N SER A 226 11.47 3.23 -15.97
CA SER A 226 11.67 2.77 -17.36
C SER A 226 12.41 3.77 -18.26
N SER A 227 12.61 5.01 -17.80
CA SER A 227 13.17 6.09 -18.62
C SER A 227 14.70 6.16 -18.55
N THR A 228 15.36 6.10 -19.72
CA THR A 228 16.81 6.35 -19.84
C THR A 228 17.17 7.76 -19.40
N THR A 229 16.27 8.73 -19.59
CA THR A 229 16.50 10.15 -19.27
C THR A 229 16.54 10.43 -17.76
N LYS A 230 16.01 9.52 -16.95
CA LYS A 230 15.99 9.62 -15.48
C LYS A 230 16.99 8.66 -14.83
N MET A 231 17.05 7.41 -15.30
CA MET A 231 17.88 6.35 -14.70
C MET A 231 19.28 6.21 -15.35
N GLY A 232 19.51 6.82 -16.52
CA GLY A 232 20.77 6.72 -17.26
C GLY A 232 21.17 5.26 -17.53
N PRO A 233 22.42 4.86 -17.20
CA PRO A 233 22.93 3.50 -17.42
C PRO A 233 22.31 2.46 -16.47
N HIS A 234 21.62 2.88 -15.41
CA HIS A 234 20.95 2.00 -14.44
C HIS A 234 19.48 1.73 -14.78
N LYS A 235 19.07 1.96 -16.03
CA LYS A 235 17.72 1.65 -16.50
C LYS A 235 17.41 0.15 -16.35
N ASN A 236 16.18 -0.15 -15.96
CA ASN A 236 15.68 -1.53 -15.91
C ASN A 236 15.82 -2.26 -17.25
N SER A 237 16.07 -3.57 -17.19
CA SER A 237 16.06 -4.40 -18.39
C SER A 237 14.68 -4.38 -19.06
N LEU A 238 14.65 -4.58 -20.37
CA LEU A 238 13.39 -4.57 -21.15
C LEU A 238 12.37 -5.58 -20.60
N VAL A 239 12.85 -6.74 -20.13
CA VAL A 239 12.02 -7.77 -19.49
C VAL A 239 11.36 -7.24 -18.21
N ILE A 240 12.13 -6.61 -17.32
CA ILE A 240 11.60 -6.03 -16.08
C ILE A 240 10.60 -4.91 -16.39
N ILE A 241 10.89 -4.07 -17.39
CA ILE A 241 9.97 -3.01 -17.82
C ILE A 241 8.63 -3.61 -18.26
N VAL A 242 8.65 -4.58 -19.19
CA VAL A 242 7.43 -5.20 -19.71
C VAL A 242 6.63 -5.87 -18.59
N ILE A 243 7.28 -6.65 -17.72
CA ILE A 243 6.62 -7.31 -16.58
C ILE A 243 6.03 -6.27 -15.62
N SER A 244 6.79 -5.23 -15.27
CA SER A 244 6.33 -4.19 -14.33
C SER A 244 5.13 -3.41 -14.88
N TRP A 245 5.10 -3.14 -16.19
CA TRP A 245 3.96 -2.50 -16.84
C TRP A 245 2.74 -3.41 -16.92
N ILE A 246 2.90 -4.70 -17.24
CA ILE A 246 1.79 -5.66 -17.24
C ILE A 246 1.18 -5.77 -15.84
N LEU A 247 2.02 -5.97 -14.81
CA LEU A 247 1.56 -6.04 -13.43
C LEU A 247 0.94 -4.72 -12.98
N GLY A 248 1.56 -3.59 -13.30
CA GLY A 248 1.09 -2.26 -12.94
C GLY A 248 -0.27 -1.93 -13.56
N LEU A 249 -0.45 -2.17 -14.86
CA LEU A 249 -1.73 -2.00 -15.55
C LEU A 249 -2.79 -2.96 -15.00
N GLY A 250 -2.42 -4.20 -14.67
CA GLY A 250 -3.31 -5.17 -14.02
C GLY A 250 -3.81 -4.66 -12.67
N ILE A 251 -2.92 -4.16 -11.81
CA ILE A 251 -3.26 -3.59 -10.50
C ILE A 251 -4.15 -2.36 -10.66
N ILE A 252 -3.81 -1.45 -11.58
CA ILE A 252 -4.62 -0.26 -11.86
C ILE A 252 -6.01 -0.65 -12.35
N GLY A 253 -6.12 -1.58 -13.30
CA GLY A 253 -7.40 -2.07 -13.81
C GLY A 253 -8.26 -2.68 -12.72
N ILE A 254 -7.68 -3.51 -11.85
CA ILE A 254 -8.35 -4.12 -10.70
C ILE A 254 -8.84 -3.04 -9.71
N ASN A 255 -8.03 -2.02 -9.41
CA ASN A 255 -8.41 -0.94 -8.50
C ASN A 255 -9.51 -0.05 -9.08
N VAL A 256 -9.44 0.28 -10.39
CA VAL A 256 -10.49 1.03 -11.08
C VAL A 256 -11.81 0.24 -11.08
N TYR A 257 -11.74 -1.07 -11.32
CA TYR A 257 -12.90 -1.96 -11.22
C TYR A 257 -13.48 -2.00 -9.80
N TYR A 258 -12.62 -2.16 -8.78
CA TYR A 258 -13.03 -2.15 -7.37
C TYR A 258 -13.74 -0.86 -6.99
N LEU A 259 -13.15 0.29 -7.35
CA LEU A 259 -13.71 1.60 -7.06
C LEU A 259 -15.06 1.80 -7.76
N SER A 260 -15.15 1.41 -9.03
CA SER A 260 -16.38 1.54 -9.82
C SER A 260 -17.49 0.64 -9.28
N THR A 261 -17.20 -0.63 -9.01
CA THR A 261 -18.18 -1.59 -8.49
C THR A 261 -18.58 -1.32 -7.05
N GLY A 262 -17.63 -0.91 -6.19
CA GLY A 262 -17.91 -0.49 -4.83
C GLY A 262 -18.82 0.73 -4.77
N PHE A 263 -18.54 1.74 -5.62
CA PHE A 263 -19.39 2.92 -5.72
C PHE A 263 -20.79 2.59 -6.26
N VAL A 264 -20.89 1.84 -7.35
CA VAL A 264 -22.19 1.44 -7.93
C VAL A 264 -22.99 0.60 -6.93
N GLY A 265 -22.33 -0.32 -6.23
CA GLY A 265 -22.92 -1.14 -5.17
C GLY A 265 -23.48 -0.27 -4.03
N TRP A 266 -22.70 0.70 -3.55
CA TRP A 266 -23.15 1.66 -2.55
C TRP A 266 -24.36 2.47 -3.03
N LEU A 267 -24.34 2.95 -4.26
CA LEU A 267 -25.44 3.76 -4.82
C LEU A 267 -26.75 2.97 -4.94
N ILE A 268 -26.69 1.68 -5.30
CA ILE A 268 -27.87 0.81 -5.42
C ILE A 268 -28.48 0.52 -4.04
N HIS A 269 -27.64 0.13 -3.07
CA HIS A 269 -28.08 -0.33 -1.74
C HIS A 269 -28.30 0.79 -0.73
N SER A 270 -27.92 2.03 -1.05
CA SER A 270 -28.17 3.18 -0.19
C SER A 270 -29.66 3.37 0.10
N ASN A 271 -30.02 3.66 1.34
CA ASN A 271 -31.39 4.03 1.77
C ASN A 271 -31.81 5.44 1.33
N LEU A 272 -31.10 6.04 0.37
CA LEU A 272 -31.45 7.34 -0.20
C LEU A 272 -32.75 7.25 -1.01
N HIS A 273 -33.58 8.29 -0.94
CA HIS A 273 -34.73 8.44 -1.84
C HIS A 273 -34.28 8.35 -3.30
N MET A 274 -35.16 7.87 -4.19
CA MET A 274 -34.89 7.70 -5.62
C MET A 274 -34.22 8.94 -6.26
N VAL A 275 -34.70 10.14 -5.88
CA VAL A 275 -34.13 11.43 -6.31
C VAL A 275 -32.69 11.62 -5.83
N GLY A 276 -32.39 11.25 -4.57
CA GLY A 276 -31.04 11.30 -4.01
C GLY A 276 -30.07 10.33 -4.69
N LYS A 277 -30.54 9.13 -5.05
CA LYS A 277 -29.72 8.17 -5.82
C LYS A 277 -29.37 8.71 -7.20
N VAL A 278 -30.35 9.28 -7.90
CA VAL A 278 -30.14 9.88 -9.24
C VAL A 278 -29.21 11.08 -9.15
N PHE A 279 -29.39 11.97 -8.17
CA PHE A 279 -28.55 13.14 -7.98
C PHE A 279 -27.09 12.75 -7.68
N MET A 280 -26.87 11.81 -6.75
CA MET A 280 -25.52 11.30 -6.45
C MET A 280 -24.89 10.59 -7.64
N GLY A 281 -25.68 9.87 -8.44
CA GLY A 281 -25.22 9.25 -9.68
C GLY A 281 -24.73 10.31 -10.68
N ILE A 282 -25.56 11.32 -10.95
CA ILE A 282 -25.21 12.42 -11.86
C ILE A 282 -23.96 13.16 -11.39
N LEU A 283 -23.73 13.28 -10.09
CA LEU A 283 -22.54 13.93 -9.54
C LEU A 283 -21.29 13.04 -9.71
N VAL A 284 -21.34 11.78 -9.28
CA VAL A 284 -20.14 10.95 -9.16
C VAL A 284 -19.72 10.26 -10.47
N PHE A 285 -20.66 9.93 -11.37
CA PHE A 285 -20.31 9.32 -12.65
C PHE A 285 -19.35 10.20 -13.48
N PRO A 286 -19.59 11.52 -13.65
CA PRO A 286 -18.63 12.42 -14.29
C PRO A 286 -17.26 12.43 -13.60
N PHE A 287 -17.20 12.45 -12.26
CA PHE A 287 -15.94 12.36 -11.52
C PHE A 287 -15.18 11.06 -11.82
N MET A 288 -15.88 9.94 -11.90
CA MET A 288 -15.28 8.65 -12.26
C MET A 288 -14.76 8.63 -13.70
N VAL A 289 -15.49 9.23 -14.65
CA VAL A 289 -15.02 9.39 -16.03
C VAL A 289 -13.78 10.27 -16.09
N ILE A 290 -13.78 11.41 -15.40
CA ILE A 290 -12.61 12.30 -15.30
C ILE A 290 -11.41 11.56 -14.69
N TYR A 291 -11.63 10.77 -13.64
CA TYR A 291 -10.59 9.95 -13.02
C TYR A 291 -9.99 8.94 -14.00
N ILE A 292 -10.83 8.18 -14.72
CA ILE A 292 -10.36 7.21 -15.72
C ILE A 292 -9.59 7.92 -16.84
N LEU A 293 -10.10 9.04 -17.34
CA LEU A 293 -9.43 9.86 -18.35
C LEU A 293 -8.10 10.40 -17.85
N ALA A 294 -8.00 10.82 -16.58
CA ALA A 294 -6.76 11.27 -15.97
C ALA A 294 -5.73 10.14 -15.87
N VAL A 295 -6.16 8.93 -15.49
CA VAL A 295 -5.30 7.73 -15.44
C VAL A 295 -4.79 7.36 -16.85
N ILE A 296 -5.66 7.38 -17.86
CA ILE A 296 -5.29 7.16 -19.27
C ILE A 296 -4.31 8.23 -19.73
N TYR A 297 -4.62 9.50 -19.48
CA TYR A 297 -3.77 10.63 -19.82
C TYR A 297 -2.37 10.49 -19.20
N LEU A 298 -2.28 10.18 -17.90
CA LEU A 298 -1.00 9.98 -17.22
C LEU A 298 -0.20 8.81 -17.78
N THR A 299 -0.88 7.75 -18.22
CA THR A 299 -0.26 6.57 -18.84
C THR A 299 0.39 6.92 -20.17
N PHE A 300 -0.28 7.69 -21.02
CA PHE A 300 0.22 8.06 -22.36
C PHE A 300 1.05 9.35 -22.41
N ARG A 301 1.00 10.18 -21.37
CA ARG A 301 1.76 11.43 -21.30
C ARG A 301 3.26 11.14 -21.43
N LYS A 302 3.93 11.67 -22.45
CA LYS A 302 5.39 11.54 -22.61
C LYS A 302 6.13 12.33 -21.53
N ASP A 303 7.09 11.69 -20.86
CA ASP A 303 8.02 12.38 -19.96
C ASP A 303 9.15 13.01 -20.78
N LYS A 304 9.29 14.33 -20.68
CA LYS A 304 10.32 15.10 -21.40
C LYS A 304 11.44 15.63 -20.49
N ALA A 305 11.32 15.48 -19.18
CA ALA A 305 12.26 16.06 -18.22
C ALA A 305 13.49 15.15 -18.00
N VAL A 306 14.69 15.67 -18.26
CA VAL A 306 15.98 15.03 -17.95
C VAL A 306 16.32 15.27 -16.48
N THR A 307 16.77 14.24 -15.76
CA THR A 307 17.19 14.38 -14.34
C THR A 307 18.38 13.48 -13.99
N TYR A 308 18.92 12.77 -14.97
CA TYR A 308 20.16 12.02 -14.78
C TYR A 308 21.34 13.01 -14.78
N GLU A 309 22.10 13.04 -13.69
CA GLU A 309 23.42 13.67 -13.62
C GLU A 309 24.49 12.58 -13.79
N GLU A 310 25.44 12.78 -14.72
CA GLU A 310 26.57 11.86 -14.88
C GLU A 310 27.47 11.90 -13.64
N PRO A 311 27.90 10.76 -13.09
CA PRO A 311 28.88 10.75 -12.01
C PRO A 311 30.21 11.33 -12.54
N MET A 312 30.75 12.33 -11.84
CA MET A 312 32.07 12.92 -12.14
C MET A 312 33.13 11.83 -12.26
N LYS A 313 33.88 11.85 -13.37
CA LYS A 313 35.00 10.93 -13.60
C LYS A 313 36.17 11.31 -12.67
N PRO A 314 36.96 10.35 -12.16
CA PRO A 314 38.14 10.63 -11.33
C PRO A 314 39.11 11.62 -11.99
N ASP A 315 39.26 11.55 -13.31
CA ASP A 315 40.17 12.40 -14.10
C ASP A 315 39.78 13.90 -14.11
N GLN A 316 38.52 14.23 -13.78
CA GLN A 316 38.04 15.62 -13.68
C GLN A 316 38.33 16.26 -12.32
N ILE A 317 38.75 15.49 -11.32
CA ILE A 317 39.15 16.02 -10.01
C ILE A 317 40.61 16.49 -10.04
N GLU A 318 41.46 15.87 -10.88
CA GLU A 318 42.87 16.25 -11.04
C GLU A 318 43.11 17.39 -12.03
N SER A 319 42.15 17.67 -12.93
CA SER A 319 42.26 18.76 -13.91
C SER A 319 41.32 19.91 -13.56
N GLY A 320 41.78 20.80 -12.66
CA GLY A 320 41.07 22.01 -12.30
C GLY A 320 41.00 23.05 -13.44
N ILE A 321 40.19 22.81 -14.48
CA ILE A 321 40.00 23.74 -15.60
C ILE A 321 38.52 23.84 -15.99
N ASP A 322 37.96 25.04 -15.75
CA ASP A 322 36.84 25.71 -16.41
C ASP A 322 35.71 24.87 -17.04
N GLU A 323 34.65 24.60 -16.27
CA GLU A 323 33.30 24.44 -16.82
C GLU A 323 32.31 25.35 -16.08
N MET A 324 32.44 26.67 -16.31
CA MET A 324 31.48 27.67 -15.84
C MET A 324 30.31 27.90 -16.83
N ASP A 325 30.14 27.05 -17.86
CA ASP A 325 29.26 27.38 -19.00
C ASP A 325 28.27 26.28 -19.46
N ARG A 326 27.97 25.29 -18.61
CA ARG A 326 26.78 24.44 -18.81
C ARG A 326 25.84 24.55 -17.62
N ALA A 327 25.10 25.66 -17.59
CA ALA A 327 23.94 25.84 -16.72
C ALA A 327 22.81 24.86 -17.10
N VAL A 328 22.94 23.60 -16.68
CA VAL A 328 21.77 22.75 -16.42
C VAL A 328 21.13 23.32 -15.16
N PRO A 329 19.80 23.57 -15.10
CA PRO A 329 19.20 24.21 -13.93
C PRO A 329 19.40 23.31 -12.71
N HIS A 330 20.40 23.64 -11.90
CA HIS A 330 20.69 23.00 -10.64
C HIS A 330 19.50 23.27 -9.72
N ARG A 331 18.65 22.26 -9.56
CA ARG A 331 17.43 22.36 -8.79
C ARG A 331 17.78 22.12 -7.31
N GLU A 332 18.09 23.22 -6.60
CA GLU A 332 18.41 23.24 -5.17
C GLU A 332 17.31 22.64 -4.27
N ASP A 333 16.10 22.44 -4.80
CA ASP A 333 14.92 21.88 -4.12
C ASP A 333 15.08 20.41 -3.70
N LEU A 334 15.93 19.63 -4.37
CA LEU A 334 16.19 18.22 -3.99
C LEU A 334 17.38 18.05 -3.03
N ALA A 335 18.38 18.95 -3.09
CA ALA A 335 19.56 18.90 -2.23
C ALA A 335 19.27 19.30 -0.78
N GLN A 336 18.15 20.00 -0.54
CA GLN A 336 17.76 20.49 0.78
C GLN A 336 16.69 19.64 1.48
N ILE A 337 16.36 18.44 1.00
CA ILE A 337 15.50 17.54 1.77
C ILE A 337 16.37 16.99 2.91
N PRO A 338 16.16 17.43 4.17
CA PRO A 338 16.93 16.89 5.28
C PRO A 338 16.64 15.39 5.35
N LEU A 339 17.70 14.59 5.24
CA LEU A 339 17.62 13.16 5.52
C LEU A 339 17.06 12.99 6.93
N PRO A 340 16.23 11.96 7.16
CA PRO A 340 15.74 11.68 8.51
C PRO A 340 16.94 11.53 9.45
N GLN A 341 16.99 12.38 10.48
CA GLN A 341 17.92 12.23 11.60
C GLN A 341 17.55 11.02 12.44
#